data_AF-A0A962N141-F1
#
_entry.id   AF-A0A962N141-F1
#
_cell.length_a   1.000
_cell.length_b   1.000
_cell.length_c   1.000
_cell.angle_alpha   90.00
_cell.angle_beta   90.00
_cell.angle_gamma   90.00
#
_symmetry.space_group_name_H-M   'P 1'
#
loop_
_entity.id
_entity.type
_entity.pdbx_description
1 polymer ?
#
loop_
_entity_poly.entity_id
_entity_poly.type
_entity_poly.pdbx_seq_one_letter_code
_entity_poly.pdbx_strand_id
1 'polypeptide(L)'
;MSDPTSTTVVSPDYSKSFFGHPRGLATLFMTEFFERFTYYGMRALLVLFLVAATNAANPGFGIDRETAGAVYGLYTGAVYLCCLPGGWIADRLIGQRSAVFWGGVLIALGNFILAIPASPAVFYFGLAVIVVGVGLLKPNVSAIVGALYEGQSGARRDAGFSIFYMGINLGALLAPLVAGTIGEAWNWRSGF
;
A
#
# COMPACT_ATOMS: atom_id res chain seq x y z
N MET A 1 -15.67 -38.16 42.88
CA MET A 1 -16.69 -37.70 41.91
C MET A 1 -16.19 -36.39 41.35
N SER A 2 -15.42 -36.43 40.26
CA SER A 2 -14.81 -35.27 39.62
C SER A 2 -15.82 -34.65 38.65
N ASP A 3 -16.17 -33.40 38.87
CA ASP A 3 -17.09 -32.62 38.05
C ASP A 3 -16.56 -32.50 36.60
N PRO A 4 -17.26 -33.04 35.58
CA PRO A 4 -16.80 -33.02 34.19
C PRO A 4 -17.06 -31.68 33.48
N THR A 5 -17.49 -30.62 34.19
CA THR A 5 -17.88 -29.33 33.56
C THR A 5 -16.90 -28.17 33.78
N SER A 6 -15.65 -28.43 34.19
CA SER A 6 -14.60 -27.40 34.14
C SER A 6 -14.09 -27.21 32.70
N THR A 7 -14.89 -26.58 31.85
CA THR A 7 -14.39 -25.92 30.66
C THR A 7 -13.46 -24.80 31.12
N THR A 8 -12.16 -25.05 31.05
CA THR A 8 -11.14 -24.03 31.20
C THR A 8 -11.41 -22.97 30.14
N VAL A 9 -12.01 -21.86 30.55
CA VAL A 9 -12.09 -20.66 29.72
C VAL A 9 -10.65 -20.17 29.62
N VAL A 10 -9.97 -20.55 28.54
CA VAL A 10 -8.66 -20.01 28.21
C VAL A 10 -8.87 -18.52 27.98
N SER A 11 -8.55 -17.72 28.98
CA SER A 11 -8.52 -16.27 28.84
C SER A 11 -7.50 -15.93 27.76
N PRO A 12 -7.85 -15.13 26.74
CA PRO A 12 -6.91 -14.80 25.68
C PRO A 12 -5.68 -14.12 26.31
N ASP A 13 -4.50 -14.65 26.03
CA ASP A 13 -3.23 -14.12 26.54
C ASP A 13 -2.99 -12.72 25.95
N TYR A 14 -3.32 -11.69 26.73
CA TYR A 14 -3.16 -10.28 26.39
C TYR A 14 -1.72 -9.78 26.58
N SER A 15 -0.75 -10.62 26.96
CA SER A 15 0.65 -10.23 27.20
C SER A 15 1.33 -9.59 25.98
N LYS A 16 0.64 -9.62 24.84
CA LYS A 16 1.11 -9.27 23.53
C LYS A 16 -0.04 -8.69 22.71
N SER A 17 -0.62 -7.55 23.07
CA SER A 17 -1.69 -6.88 22.29
C SER A 17 -1.23 -5.54 21.70
N PHE A 18 -1.91 -5.08 20.64
CA PHE A 18 -1.71 -3.75 20.03
C PHE A 18 -2.99 -2.95 20.22
N PHE A 19 -2.98 -1.96 21.13
CA PHE A 19 -4.19 -1.24 21.56
C PHE A 19 -5.36 -2.16 21.97
N GLY A 20 -5.08 -3.32 22.58
CA GLY A 20 -6.11 -4.31 22.97
C GLY A 20 -6.59 -5.23 21.84
N HIS A 21 -6.01 -5.11 20.65
CA HIS A 21 -6.27 -5.94 19.47
C HIS A 21 -5.17 -7.01 19.25
N PRO A 22 -5.44 -8.05 18.42
CA PRO A 22 -4.43 -9.06 18.07
C PRO A 22 -3.15 -8.42 17.53
N ARG A 23 -1.95 -8.93 17.90
CA ARG A 23 -0.66 -8.38 17.43
C ARG A 23 -0.57 -8.24 15.92
N GLY A 24 -1.22 -9.15 15.18
CA GLY A 24 -1.23 -9.11 13.72
C GLY A 24 -1.76 -7.79 13.16
N LEU A 25 -2.65 -7.12 13.89
CA LEU A 25 -3.13 -5.80 13.51
C LEU A 25 -2.01 -4.77 13.43
N ALA A 26 -1.01 -4.82 14.32
CA ALA A 26 0.13 -3.89 14.27
C ALA A 26 0.94 -4.06 12.97
N THR A 27 1.18 -5.31 12.57
CA THR A 27 1.88 -5.60 11.31
C THR A 27 1.07 -5.12 10.12
N LEU A 28 -0.23 -5.44 10.07
CA LEU A 28 -1.10 -5.03 8.95
C LEU A 28 -1.26 -3.52 8.88
N PHE A 29 -1.37 -2.85 10.04
CA PHE A 29 -1.37 -1.40 10.14
C PHE A 29 -0.11 -0.79 9.52
N MET A 30 1.07 -1.29 9.89
CA MET A 30 2.35 -0.76 9.37
C MET A 30 2.52 -1.06 7.88
N THR A 31 2.15 -2.28 7.44
CA THR A 31 2.16 -2.65 6.02
C THR A 31 1.30 -1.70 5.20
N GLU A 32 0.07 -1.45 5.63
CA GLU A 32 -0.84 -0.56 4.90
C GLU A 32 -0.42 0.90 5.00
N PHE A 33 0.09 1.34 6.16
CA PHE A 33 0.64 2.68 6.32
C PHE A 33 1.76 2.95 5.29
N PHE A 34 2.74 2.06 5.18
CA PHE A 34 3.87 2.25 4.26
C PHE A 34 3.48 2.05 2.80
N GLU A 35 2.58 1.12 2.49
CA GLU A 35 2.05 1.03 1.12
C GLU A 35 1.36 2.35 0.76
N ARG A 36 0.51 2.90 1.64
CA ARG A 36 -0.21 4.15 1.35
C ARG A 36 0.76 5.31 1.28
N PHE A 37 1.78 5.32 2.13
CA PHE A 37 2.82 6.31 2.08
C PHE A 37 3.51 6.33 0.71
N THR A 38 3.99 5.19 0.22
CA THR A 38 4.63 5.12 -1.10
C THR A 38 3.66 5.47 -2.24
N TYR A 39 2.42 4.98 -2.19
CA TYR A 39 1.41 5.24 -3.20
C TYR A 39 1.04 6.72 -3.33
N TYR A 40 0.78 7.40 -2.21
CA TYR A 40 0.41 8.81 -2.22
C TYR A 40 1.61 9.73 -2.44
N GLY A 41 2.81 9.34 -1.98
CA GLY A 41 4.05 10.08 -2.21
C GLY A 41 4.42 10.11 -3.69
N MET A 42 4.47 8.95 -4.32
CA MET A 42 4.69 8.84 -5.77
C MET A 42 3.63 9.63 -6.55
N ARG A 43 2.35 9.52 -6.19
CA ARG A 43 1.26 10.27 -6.86
C ARG A 43 1.38 11.79 -6.72
N ALA A 44 1.93 12.29 -5.61
CA ALA A 44 2.15 13.72 -5.41
C ALA A 44 3.22 14.25 -6.38
N LEU A 45 4.21 13.44 -6.71
CA LEU A 45 5.32 13.79 -7.61
C LEU A 45 5.03 13.51 -9.08
N LEU A 46 4.22 12.49 -9.39
CA LEU A 46 4.09 11.93 -10.74
C LEU A 46 3.79 12.99 -11.82
N VAL A 47 2.74 13.79 -11.64
CA VAL A 47 2.36 14.80 -12.64
C VAL A 47 3.40 15.93 -12.69
N LEU A 48 3.97 16.33 -11.55
CA LEU A 48 5.00 17.36 -11.49
C LEU A 48 6.23 16.93 -12.29
N PHE A 49 6.71 15.70 -12.06
CA PHE A 49 7.82 15.10 -12.79
C PHE A 49 7.55 14.98 -14.29
N LEU A 50 6.36 14.52 -14.67
CA LEU A 50 6.02 14.33 -16.08
C LEU A 50 6.03 15.66 -16.85
N VAL A 51 5.47 16.72 -16.25
CA VAL A 51 5.34 18.04 -16.90
C VAL A 51 6.61 18.89 -16.81
N ALA A 52 7.46 18.67 -15.80
CA ALA A 52 8.69 19.42 -15.63
C ALA A 52 9.59 19.35 -16.88
N ALA A 53 10.10 20.50 -17.32
CA ALA A 53 10.86 20.60 -18.56
C ALA A 53 12.15 19.78 -18.52
N THR A 54 12.59 19.28 -19.68
CA THR A 54 13.79 18.46 -19.82
C THR A 54 15.10 19.23 -19.57
N ASN A 55 15.05 20.56 -19.66
CA ASN A 55 16.18 21.47 -19.46
C ASN A 55 16.07 22.31 -18.16
N ALA A 56 15.13 21.99 -17.27
CA ALA A 56 15.00 22.66 -15.97
C ALA A 56 16.12 22.23 -15.00
N ALA A 57 16.27 22.98 -13.90
CA ALA A 57 17.20 22.63 -12.82
C ALA A 57 16.87 21.26 -12.18
N ASN A 58 15.58 20.92 -12.09
CA ASN A 58 15.07 19.61 -11.71
C ASN A 58 14.35 19.00 -12.93
N PRO A 59 15.07 18.32 -13.83
CA PRO A 59 14.53 17.94 -15.13
C PRO A 59 13.49 16.83 -15.01
N GLY A 60 12.39 16.99 -15.75
CA GLY A 60 11.34 16.01 -15.90
C GLY A 60 11.27 15.43 -17.31
N PHE A 61 10.09 14.92 -17.69
CA PHE A 61 9.86 14.39 -19.05
C PHE A 61 9.41 15.45 -20.05
N GLY A 62 8.99 16.64 -19.59
CA GLY A 62 8.55 17.74 -20.44
C GLY A 62 7.33 17.40 -21.29
N ILE A 63 6.47 16.48 -20.84
CA ILE A 63 5.22 16.17 -21.54
C ILE A 63 4.14 17.19 -21.16
N ASP A 64 3.16 17.37 -22.05
CA ASP A 64 2.09 18.32 -21.79
C ASP A 64 1.17 17.86 -20.64
N ARG A 65 0.42 18.82 -20.07
CA ARG A 65 -0.42 18.58 -18.90
C ARG A 65 -1.59 17.63 -19.19
N GLU A 66 -2.12 17.62 -20.41
CA GLU A 66 -3.23 16.75 -20.79
C GLU A 66 -2.77 15.30 -20.81
N THR A 67 -1.64 15.03 -21.47
CA THR A 67 -1.03 13.69 -21.51
C THR A 67 -0.63 13.24 -20.10
N ALA A 68 -0.02 14.11 -19.29
CA ALA A 68 0.34 13.77 -17.90
C ALA A 68 -0.90 13.44 -17.04
N GLY A 69 -2.00 14.19 -17.22
CA GLY A 69 -3.29 13.91 -16.59
C GLY A 69 -3.88 12.56 -17.02
N ALA A 70 -3.78 12.23 -18.32
CA ALA A 70 -4.21 10.95 -18.84
C ALA A 70 -3.39 9.78 -18.28
N VAL A 71 -2.07 9.92 -18.18
CA VAL A 71 -1.18 8.92 -17.54
C VAL A 71 -1.58 8.70 -16.09
N TYR A 72 -1.82 9.77 -15.33
CA TYR A 72 -2.27 9.67 -13.94
C TYR A 72 -3.64 8.98 -13.81
N GLY A 73 -4.59 9.34 -14.68
CA GLY A 73 -5.92 8.73 -14.73
C GLY A 73 -5.85 7.24 -15.06
N LEU A 74 -5.07 6.86 -16.07
CA LEU A 74 -4.85 5.46 -16.44
C LEU A 74 -4.16 4.68 -15.33
N TYR A 75 -3.12 5.24 -14.71
CA TYR A 75 -2.44 4.61 -13.59
C TYR A 75 -3.41 4.33 -12.43
N THR A 76 -4.16 5.34 -11.99
CA THR A 76 -5.11 5.19 -10.88
C THR A 76 -6.25 4.23 -11.22
N GLY A 77 -6.82 4.31 -12.43
CA GLY A 77 -7.84 3.38 -12.89
C GLY A 77 -7.34 1.94 -12.96
N ALA A 78 -6.13 1.74 -13.50
CA ALA A 78 -5.51 0.42 -13.59
C ALA A 78 -5.26 -0.19 -12.21
N VAL A 79 -4.85 0.59 -11.21
CA VAL A 79 -4.71 0.11 -9.81
C VAL A 79 -6.02 -0.49 -9.29
N TYR A 80 -7.15 0.20 -9.47
CA TYR A 80 -8.45 -0.31 -9.03
C TYR A 80 -8.85 -1.57 -9.81
N LEU A 81 -8.64 -1.59 -11.12
CA LEU A 81 -8.94 -2.76 -11.96
C LEU A 81 -8.08 -3.96 -11.58
N CYS A 82 -6.79 -3.76 -11.30
CA CYS A 82 -5.86 -4.84 -10.97
C CYS A 82 -6.14 -5.48 -9.59
N CYS A 83 -6.89 -4.81 -8.71
CA CYS A 83 -7.36 -5.40 -7.45
C CYS A 83 -8.27 -6.62 -7.68
N LEU A 84 -9.07 -6.65 -8.76
CA LEU A 84 -9.98 -7.75 -9.06
C LEU A 84 -9.25 -9.08 -9.32
N PRO A 85 -8.33 -9.17 -10.31
CA PRO A 85 -7.55 -10.38 -10.52
C PRO A 85 -6.60 -10.65 -9.33
N GLY A 86 -6.09 -9.62 -8.66
CA GLY A 86 -5.20 -9.81 -7.52
C GLY A 86 -5.86 -10.50 -6.31
N GLY A 87 -7.13 -10.20 -6.02
CA GLY A 87 -7.92 -10.94 -5.04
C GLY A 87 -8.15 -12.39 -5.47
N TRP A 88 -8.57 -12.60 -6.73
CA TRP A 88 -8.80 -13.95 -7.25
C TRP A 88 -7.56 -14.84 -7.22
N ILE A 89 -6.38 -14.30 -7.56
CA ILE A 89 -5.09 -15.01 -7.51
C ILE A 89 -4.79 -15.45 -6.08
N ALA A 90 -5.02 -14.59 -5.10
CA ALA A 90 -4.77 -14.92 -3.70
C ALA A 90 -5.74 -15.99 -3.19
N ASP A 91 -7.02 -15.90 -3.56
CA ASP A 91 -8.04 -16.84 -3.10
C ASP A 91 -7.85 -18.24 -3.70
N ARG A 92 -7.30 -18.36 -4.91
CA ARG A 92 -7.23 -19.65 -5.62
C ARG A 92 -5.84 -20.24 -5.82
N LEU A 93 -4.79 -19.43 -5.84
CA LEU A 93 -3.46 -19.89 -6.27
C LEU A 93 -2.43 -19.82 -5.14
N ILE A 94 -2.23 -18.64 -4.54
CA ILE A 94 -1.05 -18.38 -3.71
C ILE A 94 -1.34 -18.07 -2.24
N GLY A 95 -2.60 -17.82 -1.88
CA GLY A 95 -3.00 -17.39 -0.54
C GLY A 95 -2.75 -15.90 -0.26
N GLN A 96 -3.55 -15.33 0.63
CA GLN A 96 -3.55 -13.89 0.96
C GLN A 96 -2.21 -13.40 1.49
N ARG A 97 -1.56 -14.16 2.40
CA ARG A 97 -0.26 -13.77 2.98
C ARG A 97 0.84 -13.68 1.91
N SER A 98 0.87 -14.61 0.97
CA SER A 98 1.84 -14.62 -0.13
C SER A 98 1.58 -13.47 -1.10
N ALA A 99 0.30 -13.23 -1.44
CA ALA A 99 -0.11 -12.12 -2.29
C ALA A 99 0.31 -10.75 -1.72
N VAL A 100 0.12 -10.54 -0.40
CA VAL A 100 0.57 -9.31 0.27
C VAL A 100 2.08 -9.16 0.23
N PHE A 101 2.83 -10.23 0.48
CA PHE A 101 4.30 -10.19 0.46
C PHE A 101 4.84 -9.86 -0.94
N TRP A 102 4.44 -10.62 -1.96
CA TRP A 102 4.89 -10.39 -3.34
C TRP A 102 4.37 -9.07 -3.90
N GLY A 103 3.15 -8.66 -3.54
CA GLY A 103 2.61 -7.35 -3.87
C GLY A 103 3.50 -6.23 -3.32
N GLY A 104 3.91 -6.32 -2.05
CA GLY A 104 4.83 -5.36 -1.44
C GLY A 104 6.21 -5.33 -2.12
N VAL A 105 6.76 -6.50 -2.48
CA VAL A 105 8.02 -6.59 -3.23
C VAL A 105 7.91 -5.87 -4.59
N LEU A 106 6.83 -6.10 -5.35
CA LEU A 106 6.60 -5.44 -6.63
C LEU A 106 6.45 -3.93 -6.46
N ILE A 107 5.73 -3.45 -5.44
CA ILE A 107 5.61 -2.02 -5.15
C ILE A 107 6.99 -1.40 -4.88
N ALA A 108 7.81 -2.05 -4.05
CA ALA A 108 9.16 -1.57 -3.75
C ALA A 108 10.05 -1.54 -5.00
N LEU A 109 10.02 -2.60 -5.82
CA LEU A 109 10.77 -2.66 -7.08
C LEU A 109 10.31 -1.59 -8.08
N GLY A 110 9.00 -1.38 -8.17
CA GLY A 110 8.42 -0.36 -9.04
C GLY A 110 8.88 1.04 -8.65
N ASN A 111 8.80 1.41 -7.36
CA ASN A 111 9.30 2.71 -6.90
C ASN A 111 10.82 2.85 -7.09
N PHE A 112 11.59 1.79 -6.86
CA PHE A 112 13.03 1.79 -7.16
C PHE A 112 13.33 2.05 -8.65
N ILE A 113 12.52 1.49 -9.57
CA ILE A 113 12.63 1.76 -11.01
C ILE A 113 12.35 3.24 -11.32
N LEU A 114 11.41 3.88 -10.61
CA LEU A 114 11.11 5.30 -10.77
C LEU A 114 12.25 6.20 -10.27
N ALA A 115 12.91 5.79 -9.18
CA ALA A 115 14.01 6.50 -8.54
C ALA A 115 15.31 6.50 -9.35
N ILE A 116 15.54 5.53 -10.22
CA ILE A 116 16.77 5.49 -11.03
C ILE A 116 16.67 6.32 -12.31
N PRO A 117 17.74 7.00 -12.76
CA PRO A 117 17.78 7.68 -14.05
C PRO A 117 17.62 6.68 -15.21
N ALA A 118 16.40 6.56 -15.72
CA ALA A 118 16.06 5.63 -16.79
C ALA A 118 15.21 6.28 -17.87
N SER A 119 15.10 5.59 -19.01
CA SER A 119 14.30 6.04 -20.15
C SER A 119 12.80 6.09 -19.80
N PRO A 120 11.99 6.87 -20.54
CA PRO A 120 10.54 6.93 -20.32
C PRO A 120 9.87 5.56 -20.35
N ALA A 121 10.30 4.66 -21.24
CA ALA A 121 9.77 3.29 -21.32
C ALA A 121 9.99 2.51 -20.01
N VAL A 122 11.18 2.62 -19.40
CA VAL A 122 11.49 1.98 -18.11
C VAL A 122 10.68 2.61 -16.98
N PHE A 123 10.46 3.92 -17.01
CA PHE A 123 9.61 4.61 -16.03
C PHE A 123 8.15 4.12 -16.09
N TYR A 124 7.56 4.04 -17.29
CA TYR A 124 6.20 3.50 -17.46
C TYR A 124 6.10 2.02 -17.08
N PHE A 125 7.16 1.25 -17.36
CA PHE A 125 7.25 -0.14 -16.87
C PHE A 125 7.25 -0.19 -15.34
N GLY A 126 8.00 0.69 -14.67
CA GLY A 126 7.97 0.82 -13.20
C GLY A 126 6.56 1.11 -12.67
N LEU A 127 5.82 2.03 -13.30
CA LEU A 127 4.42 2.29 -12.94
C LEU A 127 3.53 1.05 -13.11
N ALA A 128 3.70 0.29 -14.19
CA ALA A 128 2.96 -0.95 -14.41
C ALA A 128 3.29 -2.02 -13.34
N VAL A 129 4.56 -2.12 -12.94
CA VAL A 129 4.99 -3.01 -11.85
C VAL A 129 4.32 -2.61 -10.52
N ILE A 130 4.24 -1.31 -10.21
CA ILE A 130 3.51 -0.82 -9.03
C ILE A 130 2.03 -1.19 -9.12
N VAL A 131 1.37 -1.00 -10.27
CA VAL A 131 -0.05 -1.35 -10.48
C VAL A 131 -0.32 -2.81 -10.11
N VAL A 132 0.50 -3.74 -10.61
CA VAL A 132 0.37 -5.17 -10.30
C VAL A 132 0.61 -5.44 -8.82
N GLY A 133 1.64 -4.81 -8.23
CA GLY A 133 1.95 -4.95 -6.82
C GLY A 133 0.82 -4.48 -5.91
N VAL A 134 0.24 -3.31 -6.18
CA VAL A 134 -0.93 -2.80 -5.43
C VAL A 134 -2.14 -3.70 -5.64
N GLY A 135 -2.38 -4.18 -6.88
CA GLY A 135 -3.46 -5.11 -7.18
C GLY A 135 -3.41 -6.39 -6.36
N LEU A 136 -2.21 -6.93 -6.11
CA LEU A 136 -2.00 -8.09 -5.25
C LEU A 136 -2.08 -7.76 -3.75
N LEU A 137 -1.58 -6.61 -3.30
CA LEU A 137 -1.51 -6.30 -1.88
C LEU A 137 -2.87 -5.83 -1.33
N LYS A 138 -3.50 -4.85 -1.97
CA LYS A 138 -4.62 -4.06 -1.43
C LYS A 138 -5.88 -4.85 -1.07
N PRO A 139 -6.42 -5.74 -1.92
CA PRO A 139 -7.60 -6.53 -1.53
C PRO A 139 -7.25 -7.54 -0.44
N ASN A 140 -6.03 -8.07 -0.46
CA ASN A 140 -5.64 -9.22 0.36
C ASN A 140 -5.23 -8.83 1.77
N VAL A 141 -4.61 -7.67 1.97
CA VAL A 141 -4.27 -7.17 3.31
C VAL A 141 -5.53 -6.93 4.15
N SER A 142 -6.59 -6.39 3.56
CA SER A 142 -7.88 -6.16 4.23
C SER A 142 -8.57 -7.48 4.58
N ALA A 143 -8.43 -8.50 3.73
CA ALA A 143 -8.95 -9.83 4.01
C ALA A 143 -8.24 -10.48 5.21
N ILE A 144 -6.92 -10.34 5.34
CA ILE A 144 -6.16 -10.81 6.50
C ILE A 144 -6.60 -10.08 7.78
N VAL A 145 -6.88 -8.77 7.72
CA VAL A 145 -7.45 -8.04 8.88
C VAL A 145 -8.77 -8.66 9.31
N GLY A 146 -9.65 -8.99 8.36
CA GLY A 146 -10.91 -9.68 8.65
C GLY A 146 -10.70 -11.03 9.34
N ALA A 147 -9.75 -11.83 8.84
CA ALA A 147 -9.41 -13.14 9.37
C ALA A 147 -8.89 -13.10 10.82
N LEU A 148 -8.25 -12.00 11.25
CA LEU A 148 -7.78 -11.83 12.64
C LEU A 148 -8.91 -11.83 13.68
N TYR A 149 -10.15 -11.57 13.27
CA TYR A 149 -11.32 -11.45 14.14
C TYR A 149 -12.35 -12.56 13.90
N GLU A 150 -12.01 -13.62 13.19
CA GLU A 150 -12.89 -14.79 13.06
C GLU A 150 -13.24 -15.36 14.44
N GLY A 151 -14.55 -15.58 14.68
CA GLY A 151 -15.07 -16.02 15.97
C GLY A 151 -15.11 -14.96 17.09
N GLN A 152 -14.75 -13.70 16.81
CA GLN A 152 -14.86 -12.58 17.75
C GLN A 152 -16.12 -11.73 17.52
N SER A 153 -16.45 -10.84 18.47
CA SER A 153 -17.59 -9.93 18.33
C SER A 153 -17.38 -8.93 17.18
N GLY A 154 -18.48 -8.58 16.50
CA GLY A 154 -18.49 -7.56 15.44
C GLY A 154 -17.90 -6.22 15.91
N ALA A 155 -18.19 -5.79 17.13
CA ALA A 155 -17.65 -4.56 17.70
C ALA A 155 -16.11 -4.53 17.78
N ARG A 156 -15.46 -5.66 18.14
CA ARG A 156 -13.98 -5.74 18.16
C ARG A 156 -13.41 -5.70 16.74
N ARG A 157 -14.08 -6.34 15.79
CA ARG A 157 -13.72 -6.32 14.37
C ARG A 157 -13.79 -4.89 13.82
N ASP A 158 -14.89 -4.19 14.06
CA ASP A 158 -15.11 -2.82 13.55
C ASP A 158 -14.09 -1.83 14.13
N ALA A 159 -13.78 -1.94 15.43
CA ALA A 159 -12.71 -1.16 16.06
C ALA A 159 -11.33 -1.49 15.45
N GLY A 160 -11.07 -2.76 15.13
CA GLY A 160 -9.85 -3.20 14.45
C GLY A 160 -9.71 -2.60 13.05
N PHE A 161 -10.78 -2.61 12.25
CA PHE A 161 -10.80 -1.95 10.94
C PHE A 161 -10.63 -0.44 11.05
N SER A 162 -11.20 0.19 12.08
CA SER A 162 -11.02 1.63 12.33
C SER A 162 -9.54 1.99 12.56
N ILE A 163 -8.83 1.22 13.41
CA ILE A 163 -7.39 1.40 13.62
C ILE A 163 -6.62 1.16 12.32
N PHE A 164 -6.96 0.11 11.57
CA PHE A 164 -6.34 -0.17 10.28
C PHE A 164 -6.49 0.99 9.28
N TYR A 165 -7.69 1.55 9.15
CA TYR A 165 -7.96 2.69 8.29
C TYR A 165 -7.31 4.01 8.75
N MET A 166 -7.07 4.17 10.05
CA MET A 166 -6.24 5.28 10.53
C MET A 166 -4.81 5.22 9.96
N GLY A 167 -4.24 4.02 9.79
CA GLY A 167 -2.95 3.84 9.13
C GLY A 167 -2.94 4.35 7.68
N ILE A 168 -4.02 4.06 6.94
CA ILE A 168 -4.21 4.56 5.56
C ILE A 168 -4.17 6.09 5.53
N ASN A 169 -4.96 6.73 6.39
CA ASN A 169 -5.09 8.19 6.41
C ASN A 169 -3.77 8.86 6.82
N LEU A 170 -3.06 8.30 7.81
CA LEU A 170 -1.76 8.82 8.23
C LEU A 170 -0.70 8.68 7.12
N GLY A 171 -0.66 7.54 6.43
CA GLY A 171 0.26 7.35 5.30
C GLY A 171 -0.03 8.34 4.17
N ALA A 172 -1.31 8.52 3.83
CA ALA A 172 -1.75 9.46 2.79
C ALA A 172 -1.47 10.93 3.15
N LEU A 173 -1.56 11.29 4.43
CA LEU A 173 -1.27 12.64 4.92
C LEU A 173 0.22 12.95 4.87
N LEU A 174 1.05 12.04 5.37
CA LEU A 174 2.49 12.28 5.53
C LEU A 174 3.25 12.17 4.21
N ALA A 175 2.78 11.34 3.28
CA ALA A 175 3.55 11.05 2.08
C ALA A 175 3.78 12.24 1.15
N PRO A 176 2.77 13.05 0.78
CA PRO A 176 3.02 14.24 -0.03
C PRO A 176 3.94 15.24 0.66
N LEU A 177 3.88 15.34 1.99
CA LEU A 177 4.75 16.23 2.77
C LEU A 177 6.20 15.76 2.70
N VAL A 178 6.46 14.46 2.84
CA VAL A 178 7.83 13.93 2.80
C VAL A 178 8.35 13.84 1.36
N ALA A 179 7.66 13.11 0.48
CA ALA A 179 8.09 12.90 -0.90
C ALA A 179 8.13 14.21 -1.69
N GLY A 180 7.15 15.09 -1.48
CA GLY A 180 7.12 16.43 -2.09
C GLY A 180 8.29 17.29 -1.64
N THR A 181 8.56 17.36 -0.33
CA THR A 181 9.71 18.14 0.19
C THR A 181 11.03 17.61 -0.35
N ILE A 182 11.21 16.28 -0.38
CA ILE A 182 12.41 15.65 -0.93
C ILE A 182 12.54 15.92 -2.44
N GLY A 183 11.43 15.81 -3.17
CA GLY A 183 11.34 16.03 -4.61
C GLY A 183 11.74 17.44 -5.03
N GLU A 184 11.30 18.44 -4.26
CA GLU A 184 11.61 19.85 -4.48
C GLU A 184 13.01 20.23 -3.98
N ALA A 185 13.44 19.71 -2.83
CA ALA A 185 14.71 20.09 -2.20
C ALA A 185 15.94 19.47 -2.88
N TRP A 186 15.82 18.26 -3.42
CA TRP A 186 16.94 17.55 -4.06
C TRP A 186 16.70 17.29 -5.53
N ASN A 187 15.71 16.46 -5.87
CA ASN A 187 15.25 16.20 -7.23
C ASN A 187 14.04 15.24 -7.20
N TRP A 188 13.27 15.19 -8.28
CA TRP A 188 12.08 14.33 -8.38
C TRP A 188 12.36 12.86 -8.05
N ARG A 189 13.50 12.35 -8.52
CA ARG A 189 13.86 10.94 -8.40
C ARG A 189 14.21 10.51 -6.99
N SER A 190 14.75 11.40 -6.17
CA SER A 190 14.96 11.15 -4.74
C SER A 190 13.66 11.09 -3.95
N GLY A 191 12.58 11.69 -4.47
CA GLY A 191 11.26 11.62 -3.85
C GLY A 191 10.47 10.36 -4.24
N PHE A 192 10.82 9.71 -5.36
CA PHE A 192 10.34 8.38 -5.74
C PHE A 192 11.06 7.28 -4.95
#